data_AF-A0A2D7I768-F1
#
_entry.id   AF-A0A2D7I768-F1
#
_cell.length_a   1.000
_cell.length_b   1.000
_cell.length_c   1.000
_cell.angle_alpha   90.00
_cell.angle_beta   90.00
_cell.angle_gamma   90.00
#
_symmetry.space_group_name_H-M   'P 1'
#
loop_
_entity.id
_entity.type
_entity.pdbx_description
1 polymer ?
#
loop_
_entity_poly.entity_id
_entity_poly.type
_entity_poly.pdbx_seq_one_letter_code
_entity_poly.pdbx_strand_id
1 'polypeptide(L)'
;MDSVLKINYLKVFLATMLIFSVVPMASSQESKDLENAELRNKYQNEFIELYDQKLYLQSLRPAKEIVALTKELFGENSYRLITPLNNLGSAYYMVEEYELAQEIFRECIQLIESNSNIISPELSSPLYGIALTLNQFGQYEDAVKVLDRALRINHVNNGLYNPDQIKIHDSLTESYVGAKDVEKANHHQSFQVFISKKYYGINNLQVDESLNKLAQWYKRTGQIYSEREIHRELLNRQESRKEGNMASLVETYKNLSFSHRREGMDLFQSINPLKEAIEAINLMETPDLNLKFEVLLDLGDTYISFGRIQAAKKAYLECWMLINEDQLMREIIEDRFSAPVRVRNVQIPKTFPLPNIGEEIGETVPGSISMTYDVDTNGQTINIEVIESTPKGIIDREASKIINRVIYRPKYIDAEPQSTEGLSISHQFNVRLSGIENEKDKESGSEITEEPLDEPLENPIG
;
A
#
# COMPACT_ATOMS: atom_id res chain seq x y z
N MET A 1 93.48 -44.18 -36.70
CA MET A 1 92.80 -44.90 -37.78
C MET A 1 91.45 -45.34 -37.26
N ASP A 2 90.47 -44.43 -37.32
CA ASP A 2 89.18 -44.61 -38.00
C ASP A 2 88.49 -46.00 -37.80
N SER A 3 87.47 -46.20 -36.94
CA SER A 3 86.10 -45.63 -36.87
C SER A 3 85.08 -46.33 -37.79
N VAL A 4 83.76 -46.38 -37.53
CA VAL A 4 82.94 -45.70 -36.49
C VAL A 4 82.28 -46.75 -35.52
N LEU A 5 81.00 -46.84 -35.09
CA LEU A 5 79.71 -46.15 -35.34
C LEU A 5 78.81 -46.16 -34.06
N LYS A 6 77.49 -46.01 -34.21
CA LYS A 6 76.41 -45.82 -33.20
C LYS A 6 75.94 -47.19 -32.61
N ILE A 7 75.42 -47.39 -31.37
CA ILE A 7 74.53 -46.62 -30.44
C ILE A 7 73.04 -46.69 -30.87
N ASN A 8 72.00 -47.09 -30.10
CA ASN A 8 71.78 -47.68 -28.75
C ASN A 8 70.31 -48.24 -28.68
N TYR A 9 69.63 -48.75 -27.62
CA TYR A 9 69.85 -48.90 -26.16
C TYR A 9 68.91 -49.98 -25.49
N LEU A 10 69.28 -50.43 -24.27
CA LEU A 10 68.49 -50.75 -23.04
C LEU A 10 67.15 -51.57 -23.02
N LYS A 11 67.20 -52.72 -22.29
CA LYS A 11 66.17 -53.45 -21.49
C LYS A 11 64.73 -53.72 -22.01
N VAL A 12 64.45 -55.01 -22.21
CA VAL A 12 63.12 -55.68 -22.28
C VAL A 12 63.29 -57.10 -21.71
N PHE A 13 62.36 -57.79 -21.01
CA PHE A 13 61.24 -57.42 -20.11
C PHE A 13 60.67 -58.72 -19.48
N LEU A 14 60.36 -58.77 -18.17
CA LEU A 14 59.32 -59.65 -17.59
C LEU A 14 58.93 -59.23 -16.16
N ALA A 15 57.65 -59.40 -15.79
CA ALA A 15 57.12 -59.12 -14.45
C ALA A 15 56.17 -60.25 -14.00
N THR A 16 56.05 -60.46 -12.68
CA THR A 16 55.09 -61.40 -12.07
C THR A 16 54.30 -60.73 -10.96
N MET A 17 52.97 -60.87 -11.03
CA MET A 17 51.95 -60.40 -10.10
C MET A 17 52.37 -60.32 -8.62
N LEU A 18 52.31 -59.12 -8.04
CA LEU A 18 51.28 -58.74 -7.04
C LEU A 18 51.52 -57.30 -6.57
N ILE A 19 50.68 -56.36 -7.02
CA ILE A 19 50.54 -55.02 -6.44
C ILE A 19 49.06 -54.83 -6.11
N PHE A 20 48.76 -54.34 -4.91
CA PHE A 20 47.40 -54.13 -4.42
C PHE A 20 46.62 -53.18 -5.33
N SER A 21 45.46 -53.63 -5.82
CA SER A 21 44.47 -52.78 -6.50
C SER A 21 43.61 -52.03 -5.47
N VAL A 22 44.25 -51.14 -4.71
CA VAL A 22 43.62 -50.19 -3.77
C VAL A 22 44.28 -48.85 -4.07
N VAL A 23 43.75 -48.09 -5.02
CA VAL A 23 42.77 -46.99 -4.89
C VAL A 23 42.31 -46.70 -6.35
N PRO A 24 41.01 -46.42 -6.68
CA PRO A 24 40.35 -45.22 -6.16
C PRO A 24 38.80 -45.29 -6.04
N MET A 25 38.27 -45.84 -4.95
CA MET A 25 36.87 -45.53 -4.57
C MET A 25 36.70 -44.04 -4.24
N ALA A 26 37.78 -43.37 -3.82
CA ALA A 26 37.87 -41.93 -3.63
C ALA A 26 37.66 -41.15 -4.94
N SER A 27 38.41 -41.43 -6.01
CA SER A 27 38.31 -40.61 -7.24
C SER A 27 37.01 -40.82 -8.01
N SER A 28 36.32 -41.97 -7.85
CA SER A 28 34.97 -42.17 -8.39
C SER A 28 33.90 -41.39 -7.63
N GLN A 29 34.11 -41.17 -6.32
CA GLN A 29 33.24 -40.30 -5.53
C GLN A 29 33.55 -38.83 -5.87
N GLU A 30 34.83 -38.45 -5.88
CA GLU A 30 35.31 -37.10 -6.22
C GLU A 30 34.88 -36.64 -7.63
N SER A 31 34.86 -37.54 -8.62
CA SER A 31 34.31 -37.24 -9.94
C SER A 31 32.78 -37.05 -9.94
N LYS A 32 32.05 -37.82 -9.11
CA LYS A 32 30.60 -37.67 -8.98
C LYS A 32 30.25 -36.38 -8.22
N ASP A 33 31.00 -36.05 -7.18
CA ASP A 33 30.81 -34.82 -6.40
C ASP A 33 31.08 -33.58 -7.27
N LEU A 34 32.04 -33.66 -8.19
CA LEU A 34 32.27 -32.63 -9.21
C LEU A 34 31.07 -32.50 -10.18
N GLU A 35 30.59 -33.62 -10.75
CA GLU A 35 29.43 -33.64 -11.66
C GLU A 35 28.16 -33.10 -10.98
N ASN A 36 27.89 -33.51 -9.74
CA ASN A 36 26.79 -33.02 -8.92
C ASN A 36 26.94 -31.52 -8.60
N ALA A 37 28.16 -31.03 -8.35
CA ALA A 37 28.41 -29.61 -8.10
C ALA A 37 28.21 -28.75 -9.36
N GLU A 38 28.63 -29.23 -10.53
CA GLU A 38 28.37 -28.57 -11.82
C GLU A 38 26.87 -28.55 -12.14
N LEU A 39 26.16 -29.67 -11.96
CA LEU A 39 24.71 -29.76 -12.15
C LEU A 39 23.94 -28.84 -11.17
N ARG A 40 24.35 -28.78 -9.91
CA ARG A 40 23.81 -27.86 -8.91
C ARG A 40 24.00 -26.40 -9.32
N ASN A 41 25.16 -26.05 -9.87
CA ASN A 41 25.44 -24.69 -10.35
C ASN A 41 24.63 -24.35 -11.62
N LYS A 42 24.39 -25.32 -12.52
CA LYS A 42 23.47 -25.15 -13.65
C LYS A 42 22.05 -24.85 -13.15
N TYR A 43 21.50 -25.66 -12.25
CA TYR A 43 20.18 -25.41 -11.68
C TYR A 43 20.13 -24.10 -10.87
N GLN A 44 21.22 -23.68 -10.23
CA GLN A 44 21.29 -22.38 -9.54
C GLN A 44 21.11 -21.20 -10.51
N ASN A 45 21.66 -21.27 -11.73
CA ASN A 45 21.44 -20.27 -12.77
C ASN A 45 20.01 -20.34 -13.32
N GLU A 46 19.52 -21.53 -13.61
CA GLU A 46 18.13 -21.78 -14.10
C GLU A 46 17.09 -21.27 -13.09
N PHE A 47 17.31 -21.46 -11.79
CA PHE A 47 16.48 -20.91 -10.72
C PHE A 47 16.44 -19.38 -10.75
N ILE A 48 17.60 -18.71 -10.83
CA ILE A 48 17.69 -17.25 -10.83
C ILE A 48 17.00 -16.68 -12.06
N GLU A 49 17.29 -17.21 -13.25
CA GLU A 49 16.68 -16.77 -14.51
C GLU A 49 15.14 -16.88 -14.47
N LEU A 50 14.60 -18.02 -14.01
CA LEU A 50 13.15 -18.22 -13.88
C LEU A 50 12.53 -17.32 -12.80
N TYR A 51 13.24 -17.07 -11.68
CA TYR A 51 12.73 -16.24 -10.58
C TYR A 51 12.71 -14.75 -10.95
N ASP A 52 13.73 -14.26 -11.66
CA ASP A 52 13.80 -12.90 -12.19
C ASP A 52 12.73 -12.65 -13.29
N GLN A 53 12.48 -13.66 -14.13
CA GLN A 53 11.36 -13.68 -15.09
C GLN A 53 9.98 -13.87 -14.43
N LYS A 54 9.92 -14.04 -13.10
CA LYS A 54 8.70 -14.30 -12.30
C LYS A 54 7.97 -15.60 -12.65
N LEU A 55 8.66 -16.57 -13.26
CA LEU A 55 8.16 -17.90 -13.61
C LEU A 55 8.25 -18.85 -12.39
N TYR A 56 7.70 -18.44 -11.25
CA TYR A 56 7.90 -19.09 -9.95
C TYR A 56 7.49 -20.58 -9.93
N LEU A 57 6.40 -20.95 -10.60
CA LEU A 57 5.97 -22.35 -10.74
C LEU A 57 7.02 -23.22 -11.46
N GLN A 58 7.77 -22.64 -12.39
CA GLN A 58 8.85 -23.35 -13.08
C GLN A 58 10.11 -23.42 -12.22
N SER A 59 10.44 -22.35 -11.47
CA SER A 59 11.63 -22.30 -10.61
C SER A 59 11.57 -23.27 -9.41
N LEU A 60 10.38 -23.74 -9.02
CA LEU A 60 10.22 -24.83 -8.04
C LEU A 60 11.05 -26.08 -8.38
N ARG A 61 11.20 -26.43 -9.66
CA ARG A 61 12.00 -27.61 -10.03
C ARG A 61 13.49 -27.41 -9.71
N PRO A 62 14.22 -26.45 -10.32
CA PRO A 62 15.62 -26.25 -9.98
C PRO A 62 15.82 -25.94 -8.49
N ALA A 63 14.89 -25.26 -7.80
CA ALA A 63 14.97 -25.07 -6.35
C ALA A 63 15.06 -26.40 -5.57
N LYS A 64 14.20 -27.37 -5.89
CA LYS A 64 14.20 -28.72 -5.27
C LYS A 64 15.47 -29.50 -5.60
N GLU A 65 15.90 -29.44 -6.86
CA GLU A 65 17.13 -30.12 -7.32
C GLU A 65 18.39 -29.53 -6.64
N ILE A 66 18.48 -28.20 -6.46
CA ILE A 66 19.57 -27.55 -5.71
C ILE A 66 19.59 -28.04 -4.26
N VAL A 67 18.43 -28.13 -3.59
CA VAL A 67 18.36 -28.66 -2.21
C VAL A 67 18.82 -30.12 -2.17
N ALA A 68 18.31 -30.98 -3.05
CA ALA A 68 18.67 -32.40 -3.10
C ALA A 68 20.18 -32.62 -3.36
N LEU A 69 20.75 -31.95 -4.37
CA LEU A 69 22.18 -32.02 -4.67
C LEU A 69 23.04 -31.43 -3.55
N THR A 70 22.56 -30.40 -2.84
CA THR A 70 23.28 -29.86 -1.68
C THR A 70 23.25 -30.84 -0.49
N LYS A 71 22.15 -31.58 -0.29
CA LYS A 71 22.05 -32.66 0.71
C LYS A 71 22.99 -33.81 0.39
N GLU A 72 23.08 -34.23 -0.88
CA GLU A 72 24.01 -35.28 -1.31
C GLU A 72 25.49 -34.87 -1.18
N LEU A 73 25.85 -33.65 -1.60
CA LEU A 73 27.23 -33.16 -1.60
C LEU A 73 27.80 -32.83 -0.20
N PHE A 74 26.95 -32.43 0.74
CA PHE A 74 27.41 -31.85 2.01
C PHE A 74 26.72 -32.40 3.27
N GLY A 75 25.70 -33.27 3.11
CA GLY A 75 24.92 -33.87 4.19
C GLY A 75 23.72 -33.03 4.66
N GLU A 76 22.69 -33.72 5.16
CA GLU A 76 21.40 -33.17 5.62
C GLU A 76 21.51 -31.97 6.57
N ASN A 77 22.50 -31.97 7.47
CA ASN A 77 22.67 -30.94 8.49
C ASN A 77 23.64 -29.81 8.07
N SER A 78 24.02 -29.72 6.80
CA SER A 78 25.03 -28.76 6.34
C SER A 78 24.53 -27.32 6.32
N TYR A 79 25.30 -26.39 6.91
CA TYR A 79 25.13 -24.94 6.73
C TYR A 79 24.93 -24.50 5.26
N ARG A 80 25.49 -25.25 4.29
CA ARG A 80 25.35 -24.96 2.85
C ARG A 80 23.90 -25.09 2.33
N LEU A 81 23.00 -25.69 3.09
CA LEU A 81 21.57 -25.82 2.76
C LEU A 81 20.74 -24.57 3.09
N ILE A 82 21.24 -23.64 3.90
CA ILE A 82 20.48 -22.46 4.35
C ILE A 82 19.95 -21.63 3.17
N THR A 83 20.81 -21.26 2.22
CA THR A 83 20.38 -20.48 1.03
C THR A 83 19.46 -21.29 0.11
N PRO A 84 19.75 -22.55 -0.28
CA PRO A 84 18.82 -23.40 -1.01
C PRO A 84 17.43 -23.54 -0.35
N LEU A 85 17.36 -23.80 0.95
CA LEU A 85 16.08 -23.94 1.67
C LEU A 85 15.32 -22.60 1.73
N ASN A 86 16.00 -21.50 2.08
CA ASN A 86 15.37 -20.17 2.05
C ASN A 86 14.79 -19.86 0.67
N ASN A 87 15.53 -20.15 -0.41
CA ASN A 87 15.08 -19.91 -1.78
C ASN A 87 13.90 -20.82 -2.19
N LEU A 88 13.90 -22.10 -1.77
CA LEU A 88 12.77 -23.01 -2.01
C LEU A 88 11.52 -22.58 -1.24
N GLY A 89 11.65 -22.16 0.01
CA GLY A 89 10.54 -21.59 0.81
C GLY A 89 9.99 -20.31 0.17
N SER A 90 10.87 -19.42 -0.33
CA SER A 90 10.46 -18.24 -1.10
C SER A 90 9.75 -18.61 -2.40
N ALA A 91 10.22 -19.61 -3.13
CA ALA A 91 9.58 -20.08 -4.37
C ALA A 91 8.19 -20.68 -4.11
N TYR A 92 8.01 -21.46 -3.03
CA TYR A 92 6.69 -21.94 -2.60
C TYR A 92 5.75 -20.78 -2.20
N TYR A 93 6.24 -19.78 -1.46
CA TYR A 93 5.44 -18.60 -1.12
C TYR A 93 4.97 -17.85 -2.39
N MET A 94 5.83 -17.71 -3.39
CA MET A 94 5.51 -17.04 -4.66
C MET A 94 4.59 -17.84 -5.61
N VAL A 95 4.21 -19.08 -5.25
CA VAL A 95 3.16 -19.86 -5.94
C VAL A 95 1.96 -20.15 -5.04
N GLU A 96 1.85 -19.46 -3.91
CA GLU A 96 0.74 -19.55 -2.94
C GLU A 96 0.62 -20.90 -2.19
N GLU A 97 1.64 -21.77 -2.31
CA GLU A 97 1.80 -23.04 -1.58
C GLU A 97 2.32 -22.79 -0.14
N TYR A 98 1.59 -22.00 0.65
CA TYR A 98 2.16 -21.42 1.87
C TYR A 98 2.43 -22.44 3.00
N GLU A 99 1.78 -23.60 3.06
CA GLU A 99 2.13 -24.66 4.02
C GLU A 99 3.52 -25.25 3.71
N LEU A 100 3.80 -25.56 2.44
CA LEU A 100 5.10 -26.05 2.00
C LEU A 100 6.19 -24.98 2.20
N ALA A 101 5.85 -23.70 2.02
CA ALA A 101 6.73 -22.60 2.41
C ALA A 101 6.99 -22.57 3.93
N GLN A 102 5.96 -22.74 4.78
CA GLN A 102 6.14 -22.83 6.24
C GLN A 102 7.04 -23.99 6.65
N GLU A 103 6.87 -25.18 6.08
CA GLU A 103 7.69 -26.35 6.38
C GLU A 103 9.17 -26.11 6.05
N ILE A 104 9.46 -25.62 4.84
CA ILE A 104 10.83 -25.35 4.38
C ILE A 104 11.48 -24.19 5.15
N PHE A 105 10.72 -23.14 5.52
CA PHE A 105 11.26 -22.09 6.39
C PHE A 105 11.54 -22.60 7.81
N ARG A 106 10.74 -23.55 8.35
CA ARG A 106 11.01 -24.20 9.64
C ARG A 106 12.26 -25.09 9.58
N GLU A 107 12.46 -25.87 8.50
CA GLU A 107 13.69 -26.63 8.27
C GLU A 107 14.92 -25.71 8.24
N CYS A 108 14.83 -24.60 7.50
CA CYS A 108 15.88 -23.59 7.40
C CYS A 108 16.22 -22.96 8.77
N ILE A 109 15.22 -22.57 9.57
CA ILE A 109 15.40 -22.01 10.92
C ILE A 109 16.11 -23.02 11.84
N GLN A 110 15.65 -24.28 11.88
CA GLN A 110 16.24 -25.33 12.71
C GLN A 110 17.70 -25.63 12.30
N LEU A 111 17.99 -25.63 11.00
CA LEU A 111 19.34 -25.81 10.47
C LEU A 111 20.29 -24.68 10.90
N ILE A 112 19.85 -23.41 10.84
CA ILE A 112 20.63 -22.25 11.29
C ILE A 112 20.88 -22.32 12.80
N GLU A 113 19.84 -22.59 13.60
CA GLU A 113 19.96 -22.72 15.06
C GLU A 113 20.94 -23.82 15.47
N SER A 114 20.94 -24.95 14.74
CA SER A 114 21.81 -26.10 15.01
C SER A 114 23.26 -25.90 14.55
N ASN A 115 23.50 -25.15 13.46
CA ASN A 115 24.84 -24.86 12.95
C ASN A 115 25.47 -23.59 13.54
N SER A 116 24.69 -22.74 14.22
CA SER A 116 25.16 -21.44 14.71
C SER A 116 24.59 -21.12 16.09
N ASN A 117 23.48 -20.38 16.19
CA ASN A 117 22.81 -20.06 17.45
C ASN A 117 21.45 -19.37 17.20
N ILE A 118 20.65 -19.20 18.26
CA ILE A 118 19.30 -18.63 18.21
C ILE A 118 19.20 -17.12 17.89
N ILE A 119 20.34 -16.41 17.83
CA ILE A 119 20.45 -14.96 17.50
C ILE A 119 21.24 -14.69 16.20
N SER A 120 21.52 -15.70 15.39
CA SER A 120 22.27 -15.55 14.13
C SER A 120 21.52 -14.60 13.17
N PRO A 121 22.22 -13.68 12.46
CA PRO A 121 21.58 -12.76 11.54
C PRO A 121 20.93 -13.47 10.34
N GLU A 122 21.42 -14.64 9.94
CA GLU A 122 20.86 -15.48 8.87
C GLU A 122 19.40 -15.89 9.14
N LEU A 123 18.98 -15.98 10.41
CA LEU A 123 17.58 -16.24 10.78
C LEU A 123 16.60 -15.18 10.27
N SER A 124 17.07 -13.96 9.97
CA SER A 124 16.23 -12.84 9.58
C SER A 124 15.38 -13.12 8.33
N SER A 125 15.93 -13.82 7.34
CA SER A 125 15.24 -14.12 6.08
C SER A 125 14.14 -15.18 6.22
N PRO A 126 14.39 -16.40 6.77
CA PRO A 126 13.34 -17.40 6.91
C PRO A 126 12.33 -17.05 8.02
N LEU A 127 12.70 -16.28 9.05
CA LEU A 127 11.71 -15.73 9.99
C LEU A 127 10.80 -14.70 9.31
N TYR A 128 11.32 -13.87 8.42
CA TYR A 128 10.48 -12.96 7.63
C TYR A 128 9.57 -13.74 6.66
N GLY A 129 10.12 -14.74 5.96
CA GLY A 129 9.37 -15.62 5.06
C GLY A 129 8.22 -16.35 5.76
N ILE A 130 8.47 -16.97 6.91
CA ILE A 130 7.42 -17.67 7.64
C ILE A 130 6.36 -16.70 8.21
N ALA A 131 6.74 -15.49 8.65
CA ALA A 131 5.76 -14.47 9.04
C ALA A 131 4.82 -14.06 7.89
N LEU A 132 5.34 -13.92 6.66
CA LEU A 132 4.51 -13.65 5.49
C LEU A 132 3.53 -14.81 5.22
N THR A 133 3.99 -16.07 5.28
CA THR A 133 3.10 -17.23 5.09
C THR A 133 2.00 -17.32 6.17
N LEU A 134 2.30 -16.96 7.41
CA LEU A 134 1.33 -16.93 8.52
C LEU A 134 0.28 -15.83 8.31
N ASN A 135 0.69 -14.64 7.83
CA ASN A 135 -0.24 -13.55 7.50
C ASN A 135 -1.21 -13.93 6.36
N GLN A 136 -0.75 -14.62 5.31
CA GLN A 136 -1.64 -15.08 4.23
C GLN A 136 -2.64 -16.13 4.72
N PHE A 137 -2.25 -16.97 5.68
CA PHE A 137 -3.14 -17.93 6.33
C PHE A 137 -4.03 -17.36 7.45
N GLY A 138 -4.00 -16.04 7.68
CA GLY A 138 -4.78 -15.39 8.74
C GLY A 138 -4.30 -15.69 10.16
N GLN A 139 -3.11 -16.28 10.32
CA GLN A 139 -2.50 -16.64 11.61
C GLN A 139 -1.72 -15.45 12.20
N TYR A 140 -2.41 -14.30 12.30
CA TYR A 140 -1.82 -12.99 12.55
C TYR A 140 -1.06 -12.91 13.88
N GLU A 141 -1.59 -13.50 14.95
CA GLU A 141 -0.95 -13.50 16.28
C GLU A 141 0.33 -14.35 16.30
N ASP A 142 0.45 -15.37 15.45
CA ASP A 142 1.69 -16.14 15.29
C ASP A 142 2.69 -15.42 14.39
N ALA A 143 2.22 -14.74 13.33
CA ALA A 143 3.06 -13.85 12.52
C ALA A 143 3.72 -12.76 13.39
N VAL A 144 2.96 -12.13 14.30
CA VAL A 144 3.48 -11.17 15.29
C VAL A 144 4.62 -11.78 16.12
N LYS A 145 4.43 -12.97 16.72
CA LYS A 145 5.45 -13.63 17.57
C LYS A 145 6.75 -13.90 16.80
N VAL A 146 6.63 -14.27 15.52
CA VAL A 146 7.77 -14.50 14.62
C VAL A 146 8.47 -13.19 14.24
N LEU A 147 7.73 -12.15 13.89
CA LEU A 147 8.27 -10.84 13.52
C LEU A 147 8.96 -10.16 14.71
N ASP A 148 8.38 -10.27 15.91
CA ASP A 148 8.99 -9.88 17.17
C ASP A 148 10.34 -10.58 17.42
N ARG A 149 10.46 -11.86 17.03
CA ARG A 149 11.73 -12.58 17.07
C ARG A 149 12.72 -12.04 16.04
N ALA A 150 12.29 -11.84 14.80
CA ALA A 150 13.13 -11.27 13.75
C ALA A 150 13.63 -9.86 14.12
N LEU A 151 12.77 -9.03 14.73
CA LEU A 151 13.09 -7.70 15.23
C LEU A 151 14.16 -7.76 16.33
N ARG A 152 14.00 -8.64 17.33
CA ARG A 152 15.02 -8.84 18.38
C ARG A 152 16.37 -9.29 17.82
N ILE A 153 16.38 -10.17 16.82
CA ILE A 153 17.62 -10.64 16.15
C ILE A 153 18.29 -9.50 15.39
N ASN A 154 17.52 -8.72 14.63
CA ASN A 154 18.01 -7.52 13.96
C ASN A 154 18.54 -6.47 14.95
N HIS A 155 17.87 -6.25 16.09
CA HIS A 155 18.35 -5.32 17.14
C HIS A 155 19.69 -5.74 17.74
N VAL A 156 19.93 -7.04 17.92
CA VAL A 156 21.19 -7.58 18.46
C VAL A 156 22.34 -7.47 17.46
N ASN A 157 22.09 -7.66 16.16
CA ASN A 157 23.14 -7.68 15.13
C ASN A 157 23.37 -6.32 14.45
N ASN A 158 22.31 -5.54 14.24
CA ASN A 158 22.31 -4.28 13.46
C ASN A 158 22.02 -3.04 14.33
N GLY A 159 21.76 -3.22 15.64
CA GLY A 159 21.44 -2.15 16.59
C GLY A 159 19.98 -1.68 16.55
N LEU A 160 19.54 -0.94 17.57
CA LEU A 160 18.12 -0.60 17.80
C LEU A 160 17.47 0.28 16.71
N TYR A 161 18.24 1.07 15.97
CA TYR A 161 17.73 2.12 15.07
C TYR A 161 18.38 2.03 13.68
N ASN A 162 18.31 0.86 13.04
CA ASN A 162 18.74 0.65 11.66
C ASN A 162 17.54 0.65 10.68
N PRO A 163 17.74 0.87 9.35
CA PRO A 163 16.67 0.80 8.36
C PRO A 163 16.19 -0.63 8.03
N ASP A 164 16.99 -1.67 8.24
CA ASP A 164 16.65 -3.06 7.85
C ASP A 164 15.41 -3.59 8.59
N GLN A 165 15.09 -3.03 9.76
CA GLN A 165 13.90 -3.36 10.55
C GLN A 165 12.59 -2.76 9.98
N ILE A 166 12.65 -1.82 9.03
CA ILE A 166 11.46 -1.12 8.49
C ILE A 166 10.47 -2.12 7.89
N LYS A 167 10.94 -3.09 7.10
CA LYS A 167 10.11 -4.18 6.53
C LYS A 167 9.45 -5.06 7.60
N ILE A 168 10.12 -5.23 8.76
CA ILE A 168 9.61 -6.02 9.88
C ILE A 168 8.47 -5.23 10.55
N HIS A 169 8.60 -3.91 10.72
CA HIS A 169 7.51 -3.06 11.20
C HIS A 169 6.34 -2.93 10.23
N ASP A 170 6.57 -2.95 8.92
CA ASP A 170 5.48 -3.02 7.93
C ASP A 170 4.72 -4.34 8.03
N SER A 171 5.43 -5.46 8.11
CA SER A 171 4.80 -6.77 8.31
C SER A 171 4.05 -6.85 9.64
N LEU A 172 4.60 -6.26 10.73
CA LEU A 172 3.90 -6.14 12.01
C LEU A 172 2.65 -5.27 11.90
N THR A 173 2.70 -4.18 11.12
CA THR A 173 1.53 -3.32 10.87
C THR A 173 0.41 -4.12 10.22
N GLU A 174 0.69 -4.86 9.14
CA GLU A 174 -0.33 -5.65 8.44
C GLU A 174 -0.79 -6.87 9.26
N SER A 175 0.09 -7.50 10.05
CA SER A 175 -0.32 -8.52 11.04
C SER A 175 -1.29 -7.94 12.07
N TYR A 176 -1.00 -6.77 12.65
CA TYR A 176 -1.90 -6.15 13.62
C TYR A 176 -3.20 -5.61 12.99
N VAL A 177 -3.19 -5.21 11.72
CA VAL A 177 -4.43 -4.96 10.95
C VAL A 177 -5.29 -6.21 10.85
N GLY A 178 -4.70 -7.36 10.52
CA GLY A 178 -5.39 -8.66 10.50
C GLY A 178 -5.97 -9.05 11.86
N ALA A 179 -5.19 -8.87 12.92
CA ALA A 179 -5.61 -9.06 14.31
C ALA A 179 -6.55 -7.95 14.85
N LYS A 180 -6.95 -6.98 14.00
CA LYS A 180 -7.84 -5.83 14.29
C LYS A 180 -7.31 -4.86 15.36
N ASP A 181 -6.01 -4.90 15.66
CA ASP A 181 -5.32 -4.04 16.61
C ASP A 181 -4.72 -2.80 15.91
N VAL A 182 -5.58 -1.83 15.62
CA VAL A 182 -5.18 -0.59 14.94
C VAL A 182 -4.21 0.26 15.80
N GLU A 183 -4.23 0.11 17.13
CA GLU A 183 -3.32 0.83 18.03
C GLU A 183 -1.87 0.35 17.87
N LYS A 184 -1.63 -0.98 17.85
CA LYS A 184 -0.28 -1.52 17.60
C LYS A 184 0.15 -1.33 16.15
N ALA A 185 -0.76 -1.37 15.19
CA ALA A 185 -0.47 -0.99 13.81
C ALA A 185 -0.01 0.48 13.68
N ASN A 186 -0.71 1.41 14.36
CA ASN A 186 -0.30 2.82 14.49
C ASN A 186 1.08 2.97 15.15
N HIS A 187 1.35 2.20 16.21
CA HIS A 187 2.64 2.21 16.90
C HIS A 187 3.78 1.83 15.94
N HIS A 188 3.63 0.77 15.15
CA HIS A 188 4.71 0.35 14.25
C HIS A 188 4.92 1.29 13.06
N GLN A 189 3.88 1.91 12.50
CA GLN A 189 4.07 2.95 11.46
C GLN A 189 4.73 4.22 12.03
N SER A 190 4.30 4.69 13.22
CA SER A 190 4.91 5.88 13.84
C SER A 190 6.35 5.63 14.33
N PHE A 191 6.67 4.41 14.76
CA PHE A 191 8.02 4.02 15.15
C PHE A 191 9.01 4.00 13.96
N GLN A 192 8.56 3.74 12.72
CA GLN A 192 9.42 3.88 11.54
C GLN A 192 9.91 5.33 11.34
N VAL A 193 9.07 6.32 11.61
CA VAL A 193 9.48 7.74 11.60
C VAL A 193 10.51 8.02 12.70
N PHE A 194 10.35 7.41 13.88
CA PHE A 194 11.34 7.52 14.96
C PHE A 194 12.68 6.89 14.58
N ILE A 195 12.69 5.71 13.95
CA ILE A 195 13.89 5.07 13.40
C ILE A 195 14.57 5.99 12.39
N SER A 196 13.83 6.53 11.41
CA SER A 196 14.40 7.46 10.42
C SER A 196 15.01 8.71 11.06
N LYS A 197 14.31 9.32 12.03
CA LYS A 197 14.82 10.49 12.79
C LYS A 197 16.07 10.17 13.61
N LYS A 198 16.24 8.92 14.06
CA LYS A 198 17.42 8.45 14.80
C LYS A 198 18.60 8.06 13.91
N TYR A 199 18.35 7.40 12.78
CA TYR A 199 19.39 6.90 11.89
C TYR A 199 19.93 7.98 10.94
N TYR A 200 19.05 8.68 10.24
CA TYR A 200 19.42 9.68 9.23
C TYR A 200 19.65 11.08 9.82
N GLY A 201 19.24 11.29 11.08
CA GLY A 201 19.20 12.60 11.74
C GLY A 201 17.93 13.38 11.42
N ILE A 202 17.45 14.18 12.38
CA ILE A 202 16.12 14.81 12.32
C ILE A 202 15.91 15.72 11.10
N ASN A 203 16.94 16.44 10.62
CA ASN A 203 16.82 17.38 9.49
C ASN A 203 16.97 16.72 8.11
N ASN A 204 17.07 15.40 8.03
CA ASN A 204 17.30 14.67 6.77
C ASN A 204 16.01 14.55 5.94
N LEU A 205 16.12 14.64 4.61
CA LEU A 205 15.04 14.41 3.64
C LEU A 205 14.41 13.01 3.80
N GLN A 206 15.20 11.99 4.16
CA GLN A 206 14.71 10.62 4.33
C GLN A 206 13.68 10.48 5.48
N VAL A 207 13.62 11.44 6.40
CA VAL A 207 12.56 11.54 7.41
C VAL A 207 11.24 11.99 6.77
N ASP A 208 11.26 12.84 5.75
CA ASP A 208 10.05 13.29 5.05
C ASP A 208 9.35 12.13 4.36
N GLU A 209 10.10 11.22 3.72
CA GLU A 209 9.53 10.00 3.14
C GLU A 209 8.85 9.11 4.18
N SER A 210 9.42 9.00 5.39
CA SER A 210 8.77 8.26 6.48
C SER A 210 7.52 8.97 7.01
N LEU A 211 7.50 10.31 7.03
CA LEU A 211 6.32 11.10 7.37
C LEU A 211 5.24 10.98 6.29
N ASN A 212 5.59 11.07 5.00
CA ASN A 212 4.69 10.86 3.87
C ASN A 212 4.00 9.49 3.96
N LYS A 213 4.76 8.43 4.24
CA LYS A 213 4.24 7.08 4.48
C LYS A 213 3.29 7.01 5.67
N LEU A 214 3.64 7.64 6.79
CA LEU A 214 2.78 7.69 7.98
C LEU A 214 1.49 8.49 7.74
N ALA A 215 1.55 9.58 6.98
CA ALA A 215 0.37 10.32 6.55
C ALA A 215 -0.51 9.48 5.62
N GLN A 216 0.07 8.75 4.66
CA GLN A 216 -0.68 7.81 3.81
C GLN A 216 -1.34 6.69 4.63
N TRP A 217 -0.67 6.17 5.68
CA TRP A 217 -1.26 5.22 6.62
C TRP A 217 -2.46 5.80 7.39
N TYR A 218 -2.34 7.00 7.95
CA TYR A 218 -3.45 7.67 8.63
C TYR A 218 -4.59 8.02 7.65
N LYS A 219 -4.29 8.40 6.41
CA LYS A 219 -5.24 8.62 5.32
C LYS A 219 -5.99 7.33 4.95
N ARG A 220 -5.28 6.20 4.83
CA ARG A 220 -5.84 4.85 4.57
C ARG A 220 -6.76 4.36 5.70
N THR A 221 -6.48 4.76 6.94
CA THR A 221 -7.22 4.32 8.13
C THR A 221 -8.25 5.34 8.66
N GLY A 222 -8.48 6.45 7.95
CA GLY A 222 -9.48 7.46 8.31
C GLY A 222 -9.10 8.36 9.49
N GLN A 223 -7.84 8.33 9.95
CA GLN A 223 -7.35 9.08 11.10
C GLN A 223 -6.98 10.52 10.72
N ILE A 224 -7.97 11.31 10.29
CA ILE A 224 -7.77 12.62 9.62
C ILE A 224 -6.99 13.61 10.50
N TYR A 225 -7.23 13.65 11.82
CA TYR A 225 -6.46 14.48 12.74
C TYR A 225 -4.98 14.09 12.75
N SER A 226 -4.67 12.80 12.95
CA SER A 226 -3.30 12.28 12.98
C SER A 226 -2.58 12.50 11.64
N GLU A 227 -3.29 12.31 10.51
CA GLU A 227 -2.77 12.65 9.17
C GLU A 227 -2.36 14.12 9.08
N ARG A 228 -3.20 15.04 9.57
CA ARG A 228 -2.94 16.48 9.55
C ARG A 228 -1.73 16.87 10.39
N GLU A 229 -1.54 16.30 11.57
CA GLU A 229 -0.37 16.62 12.41
C GLU A 229 0.95 16.21 11.73
N ILE A 230 0.93 15.11 10.95
CA ILE A 230 2.09 14.70 10.14
C ILE A 230 2.33 15.66 8.97
N HIS A 231 1.27 16.11 8.27
CA HIS A 231 1.42 17.16 7.25
C HIS A 231 1.87 18.51 7.83
N ARG A 232 1.49 18.84 9.07
CA ARG A 232 2.01 20.01 9.80
C ARG A 232 3.49 19.85 10.13
N GLU A 233 3.95 18.66 10.54
CA GLU A 233 5.39 18.44 10.72
C GLU A 233 6.14 18.57 9.38
N LEU A 234 5.64 17.94 8.31
CA LEU A 234 6.20 18.05 6.96
C LEU A 234 6.34 19.51 6.50
N LEU A 235 5.28 20.32 6.66
CA LEU A 235 5.28 21.73 6.25
C LEU A 235 6.39 22.53 6.96
N ASN A 236 6.40 22.52 8.30
CA ASN A 236 7.42 23.20 9.10
C ASN A 236 8.85 22.78 8.71
N ARG A 237 9.04 21.50 8.36
CA ARG A 237 10.33 20.96 7.91
C ARG A 237 10.70 21.43 6.50
N GLN A 238 9.74 21.54 5.59
CA GLN A 238 9.96 22.02 4.22
C GLN A 238 10.27 23.52 4.21
N GLU A 239 9.47 24.34 4.90
CA GLU A 239 9.65 25.80 5.02
C GLU A 239 10.98 26.20 5.67
N SER A 240 11.44 25.41 6.65
CA SER A 240 12.73 25.68 7.32
C SER A 240 13.97 25.34 6.49
N ARG A 241 13.81 24.82 5.25
CA ARG A 241 14.93 24.52 4.32
C ARG A 241 15.01 25.56 3.21
N LYS A 242 16.21 26.15 3.06
CA LYS A 242 16.52 27.17 2.04
C LYS A 242 16.41 26.68 0.59
N GLU A 243 16.60 25.38 0.38
CA GLU A 243 16.59 24.72 -0.93
C GLU A 243 15.55 23.58 -0.87
N GLY A 244 14.28 23.97 -0.81
CA GLY A 244 13.14 23.06 -0.77
C GLY A 244 12.62 22.69 -2.16
N ASN A 245 12.06 21.48 -2.31
CA ASN A 245 11.31 21.11 -3.50
C ASN A 245 9.90 21.74 -3.45
N MET A 246 9.61 22.68 -4.34
CA MET A 246 8.33 23.40 -4.38
C MET A 246 7.14 22.46 -4.61
N ALA A 247 7.26 21.44 -5.46
CA ALA A 247 6.18 20.49 -5.71
C ALA A 247 5.84 19.67 -4.44
N SER A 248 6.84 19.30 -3.64
CA SER A 248 6.63 18.62 -2.35
C SER A 248 5.97 19.53 -1.31
N LEU A 249 6.34 20.81 -1.27
CA LEU A 249 5.74 21.82 -0.40
C LEU A 249 4.26 22.07 -0.78
N VAL A 250 4.00 22.28 -2.06
CA VAL A 250 2.65 22.45 -2.64
C VAL A 250 1.76 21.25 -2.35
N GLU A 251 2.24 20.02 -2.53
CA GLU A 251 1.47 18.82 -2.22
C GLU A 251 1.18 18.68 -0.71
N THR A 252 2.06 19.17 0.16
CA THR A 252 1.82 19.20 1.61
C THR A 252 0.72 20.21 1.98
N TYR A 253 0.75 21.41 1.41
CA TYR A 253 -0.33 22.40 1.54
C TYR A 253 -1.69 21.87 1.03
N LYS A 254 -1.70 21.21 -0.14
CA LYS A 254 -2.90 20.57 -0.70
C LYS A 254 -3.46 19.49 0.23
N ASN A 255 -2.62 18.62 0.77
CA ASN A 255 -3.07 17.59 1.72
C ASN A 255 -3.54 18.18 3.06
N LEU A 256 -2.96 19.27 3.55
CA LEU A 256 -3.48 20.01 4.71
C LEU A 256 -4.91 20.52 4.44
N SER A 257 -5.12 21.22 3.32
CA SER A 257 -6.45 21.68 2.89
C SER A 257 -7.45 20.52 2.78
N PHE A 258 -7.05 19.43 2.12
CA PHE A 258 -7.87 18.24 1.97
C PHE A 258 -8.16 17.52 3.31
N SER A 259 -7.30 17.66 4.32
CA SER A 259 -7.57 17.17 5.68
C SER A 259 -8.60 18.04 6.41
N HIS A 260 -8.56 19.37 6.25
CA HIS A 260 -9.55 20.29 6.82
C HIS A 260 -10.94 20.03 6.18
N ARG A 261 -10.97 19.91 4.85
CA ARG A 261 -12.17 19.64 4.05
C ARG A 261 -12.83 18.28 4.31
N ARG A 262 -12.06 17.26 4.73
CA ARG A 262 -12.58 15.93 5.10
C ARG A 262 -13.14 15.86 6.52
N GLU A 263 -12.52 16.56 7.48
CA GLU A 263 -13.01 16.60 8.86
C GLU A 263 -14.23 17.53 9.03
N GLY A 264 -14.41 18.48 8.11
CA GLY A 264 -15.47 19.49 8.21
C GLY A 264 -15.04 20.71 9.03
N MET A 265 -13.75 21.02 9.06
CA MET A 265 -13.23 22.27 9.62
C MET A 265 -13.73 23.51 8.85
N ASP A 266 -13.51 24.70 9.40
CA ASP A 266 -13.97 25.94 8.78
C ASP A 266 -13.35 26.17 7.38
N LEU A 267 -14.07 26.95 6.56
CA LEU A 267 -13.65 27.36 5.23
C LEU A 267 -12.31 28.10 5.26
N PHE A 268 -12.07 29.00 6.22
CA PHE A 268 -10.81 29.76 6.32
C PHE A 268 -9.62 28.83 6.56
N GLN A 269 -9.74 27.90 7.51
CA GLN A 269 -8.73 26.86 7.75
C GLN A 269 -8.52 25.99 6.50
N SER A 270 -9.59 25.67 5.78
CA SER A 270 -9.52 24.85 4.57
C SER A 270 -8.82 25.55 3.39
N ILE A 271 -8.99 26.86 3.20
CA ILE A 271 -8.42 27.58 2.05
C ILE A 271 -7.03 28.19 2.29
N ASN A 272 -6.63 28.46 3.54
CA ASN A 272 -5.37 29.15 3.81
C ASN A 272 -4.12 28.41 3.30
N PRO A 273 -3.96 27.08 3.50
CA PRO A 273 -2.84 26.32 2.91
C PRO A 273 -2.71 26.49 1.40
N LEU A 274 -3.84 26.58 0.68
CA LEU A 274 -3.84 26.76 -0.77
C LEU A 274 -3.46 28.19 -1.18
N LYS A 275 -3.78 29.19 -0.35
CA LYS A 275 -3.34 30.58 -0.58
C LYS A 275 -1.84 30.74 -0.30
N GLU A 276 -1.37 30.15 0.79
CA GLU A 276 0.05 30.10 1.17
C GLU A 276 0.88 29.39 0.07
N ALA A 277 0.36 28.30 -0.51
CA ALA A 277 0.95 27.65 -1.68
C ALA A 277 0.97 28.55 -2.94
N ILE A 278 -0.12 29.27 -3.25
CA ILE A 278 -0.15 30.22 -4.38
C ILE A 278 0.86 31.36 -4.17
N GLU A 279 0.97 31.89 -2.95
CA GLU A 279 1.96 32.91 -2.61
C GLU A 279 3.39 32.38 -2.76
N ALA A 280 3.69 31.19 -2.25
CA ALA A 280 4.99 30.53 -2.41
C ALA A 280 5.39 30.30 -3.88
N ILE A 281 4.43 29.89 -4.74
CA ILE A 281 4.67 29.73 -6.19
C ILE A 281 4.90 31.08 -6.88
N ASN A 282 4.12 32.10 -6.55
CA ASN A 282 4.25 33.45 -7.12
C ASN A 282 5.56 34.17 -6.69
N LEU A 283 6.21 33.71 -5.61
CA LEU A 283 7.51 34.21 -5.14
C LEU A 283 8.73 33.54 -5.80
N MET A 284 8.52 32.56 -6.69
CA MET A 284 9.58 31.94 -7.48
C MET A 284 10.10 32.91 -8.56
N GLU A 285 11.39 32.83 -8.91
CA GLU A 285 11.97 33.56 -10.06
C GLU A 285 11.26 33.23 -11.37
N THR A 286 10.84 31.97 -11.53
CA THR A 286 9.95 31.49 -12.59
C THR A 286 8.82 30.66 -11.97
N PRO A 287 7.61 31.23 -11.78
CA PRO A 287 6.48 30.50 -11.21
C PRO A 287 6.07 29.28 -12.05
N ASP A 288 5.93 28.12 -11.40
CA ASP A 288 5.46 26.89 -12.06
C ASP A 288 3.94 26.94 -12.27
N LEU A 289 3.52 27.10 -13.53
CA LEU A 289 2.11 27.21 -13.90
C LEU A 289 1.32 25.90 -13.69
N ASN A 290 1.98 24.74 -13.69
CA ASN A 290 1.32 23.46 -13.41
C ASN A 290 1.02 23.34 -11.90
N LEU A 291 1.98 23.69 -11.04
CA LEU A 291 1.73 23.75 -9.60
C LEU A 291 0.67 24.81 -9.25
N LYS A 292 0.74 25.99 -9.89
CA LYS A 292 -0.26 27.07 -9.75
C LYS A 292 -1.66 26.60 -10.16
N PHE A 293 -1.77 25.85 -11.26
CA PHE A 293 -3.00 25.24 -11.74
C PHE A 293 -3.60 24.24 -10.73
N GLU A 294 -2.83 23.27 -10.25
CA GLU A 294 -3.33 22.27 -9.29
C GLU A 294 -3.87 22.92 -8.00
N VAL A 295 -3.20 23.97 -7.50
CA VAL A 295 -3.63 24.65 -6.27
C VAL A 295 -4.86 25.52 -6.49
N LEU A 296 -4.97 26.22 -7.63
CA LEU A 296 -6.18 26.96 -8.00
C LEU A 296 -7.38 26.02 -8.20
N LEU A 297 -7.16 24.83 -8.75
CA LEU A 297 -8.18 23.80 -8.93
C LEU A 297 -8.67 23.25 -7.59
N ASP A 298 -7.76 22.87 -6.69
CA ASP A 298 -8.09 22.46 -5.32
C ASP A 298 -8.75 23.59 -4.50
N LEU A 299 -8.43 24.86 -4.80
CA LEU A 299 -9.05 26.02 -4.16
C LEU A 299 -10.50 26.23 -4.64
N GLY A 300 -10.75 26.07 -5.93
CA GLY A 300 -12.10 26.06 -6.49
C GLY A 300 -12.95 24.90 -5.96
N ASP A 301 -12.38 23.69 -5.94
CA ASP A 301 -12.99 22.49 -5.36
C ASP A 301 -13.24 22.64 -3.85
N THR A 302 -12.37 23.36 -3.13
CA THR A 302 -12.62 23.69 -1.73
C THR A 302 -13.80 24.67 -1.61
N TYR A 303 -13.80 25.80 -2.34
CA TYR A 303 -14.90 26.77 -2.29
C TYR A 303 -16.26 26.14 -2.64
N ILE A 304 -16.35 25.32 -3.69
CA ILE A 304 -17.63 24.71 -4.11
C ILE A 304 -18.15 23.71 -3.07
N SER A 305 -17.26 22.98 -2.38
CA SER A 305 -17.64 22.03 -1.31
C SER A 305 -18.27 22.71 -0.08
N PHE A 306 -17.96 23.99 0.16
CA PHE A 306 -18.55 24.86 1.18
C PHE A 306 -19.66 25.78 0.61
N GLY A 307 -20.19 25.45 -0.58
CA GLY A 307 -21.28 26.19 -1.23
C GLY A 307 -20.91 27.61 -1.69
N ARG A 308 -19.63 27.97 -1.75
CA ARG A 308 -19.17 29.30 -2.18
C ARG A 308 -19.02 29.38 -3.70
N ILE A 309 -20.13 29.13 -4.41
CA ILE A 309 -20.17 28.94 -5.88
C ILE A 309 -19.46 30.06 -6.65
N GLN A 310 -19.65 31.33 -6.27
CA GLN A 310 -19.02 32.46 -6.97
C GLN A 310 -17.49 32.54 -6.74
N ALA A 311 -17.01 32.13 -5.56
CA ALA A 311 -15.57 32.03 -5.29
C ALA A 311 -14.94 30.84 -6.02
N ALA A 312 -15.68 29.73 -6.15
CA ALA A 312 -15.27 28.59 -6.96
C ALA A 312 -15.16 28.95 -8.45
N LYS A 313 -16.21 29.58 -9.01
CA LYS A 313 -16.21 30.06 -10.41
C LYS A 313 -15.06 31.03 -10.68
N LYS A 314 -14.72 31.91 -9.72
CA LYS A 314 -13.53 32.78 -9.81
C LYS A 314 -12.20 32.00 -9.82
N ALA A 315 -12.01 31.04 -8.90
CA ALA A 315 -10.79 30.22 -8.86
C ALA A 315 -10.64 29.32 -10.11
N TYR A 316 -11.74 28.78 -10.64
CA TYR A 316 -11.74 28.05 -11.90
C TYR A 316 -11.44 28.96 -13.10
N LEU A 317 -12.00 30.18 -13.16
CA LEU A 317 -11.62 31.17 -14.18
C LEU A 317 -10.13 31.53 -14.11
N GLU A 318 -9.55 31.66 -12.91
CA GLU A 318 -8.11 31.86 -12.72
C GLU A 318 -7.28 30.68 -13.25
N CYS A 319 -7.78 29.43 -13.21
CA CYS A 319 -7.15 28.30 -13.89
C CYS A 319 -7.13 28.51 -15.42
N TRP A 320 -8.28 28.83 -16.03
CA TRP A 320 -8.37 29.07 -17.48
C TRP A 320 -7.56 30.29 -17.93
N MET A 321 -7.37 31.28 -17.07
CA MET A 321 -6.52 32.44 -17.36
C MET A 321 -5.03 32.10 -17.54
N LEU A 322 -4.54 30.97 -17.01
CA LEU A 322 -3.16 30.51 -17.19
C LEU A 322 -2.80 30.22 -18.66
N ILE A 323 -3.79 29.97 -19.53
CA ILE A 323 -3.59 29.82 -20.99
C ILE A 323 -3.02 31.11 -21.62
N ASN A 324 -3.26 32.27 -21.00
CA ASN A 324 -2.68 33.54 -21.42
C ASN A 324 -1.24 33.76 -20.91
N GLU A 325 -0.81 32.98 -19.90
CA GLU A 325 0.57 32.97 -19.41
C GLU A 325 1.41 31.96 -20.21
N ASP A 326 0.87 30.75 -20.47
CA ASP A 326 1.43 29.78 -21.42
C ASP A 326 0.30 29.01 -22.15
N GLN A 327 0.30 29.07 -23.49
CA GLN A 327 -0.66 28.39 -24.35
C GLN A 327 -0.60 26.85 -24.21
N LEU A 328 0.54 26.28 -23.79
CA LEU A 328 0.67 24.83 -23.54
C LEU A 328 -0.23 24.34 -22.40
N MET A 329 -0.60 25.21 -21.46
CA MET A 329 -1.52 24.87 -20.36
C MET A 329 -2.92 24.46 -20.86
N ARG A 330 -3.31 24.83 -22.10
CA ARG A 330 -4.65 24.58 -22.65
C ARG A 330 -5.04 23.11 -22.61
N GLU A 331 -4.18 22.19 -23.02
CA GLU A 331 -4.49 20.75 -23.09
C GLU A 331 -4.81 20.18 -21.70
N ILE A 332 -4.00 20.55 -20.70
CA ILE A 332 -4.14 20.12 -19.31
C ILE A 332 -5.42 20.71 -18.67
N ILE A 333 -5.73 21.98 -18.97
CA ILE A 333 -6.93 22.65 -18.47
C ILE A 333 -8.19 22.05 -19.10
N GLU A 334 -8.22 21.89 -20.44
CA GLU A 334 -9.37 21.35 -21.16
C GLU A 334 -9.67 19.90 -20.74
N ASP A 335 -8.66 19.04 -20.56
CA ASP A 335 -8.82 17.70 -20.00
C ASP A 335 -9.47 17.72 -18.60
N ARG A 336 -8.90 18.48 -17.67
CA ARG A 336 -9.27 18.47 -16.24
C ARG A 336 -10.62 19.14 -15.94
N PHE A 337 -11.19 19.82 -16.94
CA PHE A 337 -12.54 20.38 -16.95
C PHE A 337 -13.50 19.72 -17.97
N SER A 338 -13.05 18.72 -18.74
CA SER A 338 -13.81 18.09 -19.84
C SER A 338 -15.11 17.40 -19.42
N ALA A 339 -15.18 16.97 -18.16
CA ALA A 339 -16.27 16.22 -17.53
C ALA A 339 -16.46 16.65 -16.06
N PRO A 340 -17.65 16.46 -15.46
CA PRO A 340 -17.89 16.84 -14.07
C PRO A 340 -17.18 15.90 -13.09
N VAL A 341 -16.43 16.46 -12.14
CA VAL A 341 -15.58 15.70 -11.19
C VAL A 341 -16.17 15.74 -9.78
N ARG A 342 -16.32 14.59 -9.11
CA ARG A 342 -16.85 14.51 -7.73
C ARG A 342 -15.88 15.17 -6.73
N VAL A 343 -16.28 16.30 -6.17
CA VAL A 343 -15.51 17.06 -5.18
C VAL A 343 -15.76 16.53 -3.77
N ARG A 344 -17.02 16.28 -3.41
CA ARG A 344 -17.41 15.73 -2.09
C ARG A 344 -17.76 14.25 -2.22
N ASN A 345 -16.86 13.38 -1.76
CA ASN A 345 -17.06 11.92 -1.77
C ASN A 345 -18.06 11.48 -0.68
N VAL A 346 -19.35 11.66 -0.94
CA VAL A 346 -20.43 10.97 -0.21
C VAL A 346 -20.75 9.69 -0.96
N GLN A 347 -20.80 8.55 -0.27
CA GLN A 347 -21.04 7.24 -0.90
C GLN A 347 -22.31 6.60 -0.34
N ILE A 348 -23.04 5.89 -1.21
CA ILE A 348 -24.16 5.04 -0.80
C ILE A 348 -23.57 3.92 0.07
N PRO A 349 -24.17 3.59 1.24
CA PRO A 349 -23.57 2.61 2.15
C PRO A 349 -23.53 1.21 1.53
N LYS A 350 -22.49 0.43 1.86
CA LYS A 350 -22.35 -0.98 1.40
C LYS A 350 -23.26 -1.96 2.14
N THR A 351 -23.89 -1.52 3.23
CA THR A 351 -24.82 -2.31 4.05
C THR A 351 -25.98 -1.40 4.47
N PHE A 352 -27.22 -1.87 4.37
CA PHE A 352 -28.41 -1.09 4.73
C PHE A 352 -29.53 -1.98 5.32
N PRO A 353 -30.30 -1.53 6.32
CA PRO A 353 -30.06 -0.35 7.16
C PRO A 353 -28.68 -0.40 7.84
N LEU A 354 -28.17 0.76 8.27
CA LEU A 354 -26.90 0.80 9.00
C LEU A 354 -27.06 0.12 10.37
N PRO A 355 -26.10 -0.71 10.83
CA PRO A 355 -26.12 -1.25 12.18
C PRO A 355 -25.91 -0.15 13.22
N ASN A 356 -26.44 -0.35 14.42
CA ASN A 356 -26.13 0.50 15.58
C ASN A 356 -24.65 0.36 15.98
N ILE A 357 -24.13 1.33 16.73
CA ILE A 357 -22.73 1.32 17.17
C ILE A 357 -22.51 0.12 18.11
N GLY A 358 -21.66 -0.83 17.68
CA GLY A 358 -21.39 -2.07 18.40
C GLY A 358 -22.30 -3.25 18.04
N GLU A 359 -23.26 -3.07 17.12
CA GLU A 359 -24.13 -4.15 16.62
C GLU A 359 -23.44 -4.91 15.46
N GLU A 360 -23.48 -6.24 15.48
CA GLU A 360 -22.97 -7.04 14.36
C GLU A 360 -23.87 -6.92 13.12
N ILE A 361 -23.27 -7.00 11.92
CA ILE A 361 -24.00 -6.86 10.66
C ILE A 361 -25.10 -7.93 10.50
N GLY A 362 -24.88 -9.15 11.03
CA GLY A 362 -25.83 -10.25 10.95
C GLY A 362 -25.95 -10.84 9.55
N GLU A 363 -27.01 -11.62 9.32
CA GLU A 363 -27.31 -12.16 7.99
C GLU A 363 -27.76 -11.06 7.01
N THR A 364 -27.25 -11.15 5.78
CA THR A 364 -27.56 -10.18 4.72
C THR A 364 -27.87 -10.83 3.38
N VAL A 365 -28.73 -10.17 2.60
CA VAL A 365 -29.06 -10.52 1.22
C VAL A 365 -28.43 -9.49 0.28
N PRO A 366 -27.79 -9.88 -0.84
CA PRO A 366 -27.24 -8.92 -1.80
C PRO A 366 -28.35 -8.11 -2.47
N GLY A 367 -28.08 -6.83 -2.70
CA GLY A 367 -28.97 -5.89 -3.36
C GLY A 367 -28.21 -4.90 -4.25
N SER A 368 -28.93 -4.32 -5.20
CA SER A 368 -28.42 -3.38 -6.20
C SER A 368 -29.34 -2.17 -6.35
N ILE A 369 -28.76 -1.01 -6.65
CA ILE A 369 -29.52 0.17 -7.07
C ILE A 369 -28.81 0.87 -8.22
N SER A 370 -29.57 1.24 -9.25
CA SER A 370 -29.13 1.99 -10.43
C SER A 370 -29.94 3.27 -10.56
N MET A 371 -29.26 4.40 -10.71
CA MET A 371 -29.85 5.74 -10.69
C MET A 371 -29.29 6.61 -11.80
N THR A 372 -30.13 7.51 -12.33
CA THR A 372 -29.73 8.63 -13.20
C THR A 372 -29.83 9.96 -12.46
N TYR A 373 -29.01 10.92 -12.85
CA TYR A 373 -29.05 12.30 -12.38
C TYR A 373 -28.28 13.20 -13.36
N ASP A 374 -28.54 14.51 -13.28
CA ASP A 374 -27.77 15.53 -14.01
C ASP A 374 -26.94 16.35 -13.02
N VAL A 375 -25.97 17.12 -13.52
CA VAL A 375 -25.19 18.10 -12.74
C VAL A 375 -25.35 19.48 -13.34
N ASP A 376 -25.73 20.46 -12.51
CA ASP A 376 -25.94 21.85 -12.93
C ASP A 376 -24.63 22.66 -13.07
N THR A 377 -24.73 23.87 -13.64
CA THR A 377 -23.59 24.80 -13.78
C THR A 377 -23.04 25.35 -12.45
N ASN A 378 -23.55 24.89 -11.30
CA ASN A 378 -23.12 25.22 -9.95
C ASN A 378 -22.57 23.98 -9.19
N GLY A 379 -22.50 22.81 -9.84
CA GLY A 379 -21.93 21.59 -9.28
C GLY A 379 -22.90 20.77 -8.42
N GLN A 380 -24.20 21.09 -8.45
CA GLN A 380 -25.24 20.38 -7.70
C GLN A 380 -25.87 19.30 -8.58
N THR A 381 -26.28 18.20 -7.96
CA THR A 381 -27.06 17.15 -8.61
C THR A 381 -28.54 17.53 -8.70
N ILE A 382 -29.14 17.31 -9.88
CA ILE A 382 -30.56 17.55 -10.15
C ILE A 382 -31.14 16.34 -10.91
N ASN A 383 -32.48 16.32 -11.12
CA ASN A 383 -33.18 15.30 -11.91
C ASN A 383 -32.83 13.85 -11.49
N ILE A 384 -32.78 13.61 -10.17
CA ILE A 384 -32.33 12.35 -9.59
C ILE A 384 -33.46 11.31 -9.66
N GLU A 385 -33.27 10.26 -10.45
CA GLU A 385 -34.25 9.20 -10.69
C GLU A 385 -33.66 7.80 -10.37
N VAL A 386 -34.50 6.91 -9.83
CA VAL A 386 -34.14 5.50 -9.60
C VAL A 386 -34.66 4.67 -10.77
N ILE A 387 -33.74 4.10 -11.55
CA ILE A 387 -34.06 3.25 -12.71
C ILE A 387 -34.44 1.85 -12.24
N GLU A 388 -33.62 1.28 -11.36
CA GLU A 388 -33.76 -0.09 -10.86
C GLU A 388 -33.29 -0.14 -9.40
N SER A 389 -34.02 -0.86 -8.56
CA SER A 389 -33.63 -1.14 -7.17
C SER A 389 -34.12 -2.53 -6.78
N THR A 390 -33.22 -3.34 -6.22
CA THR A 390 -33.48 -4.71 -5.76
C THR A 390 -32.81 -4.93 -4.42
N PRO A 391 -33.53 -5.23 -3.32
CA PRO A 391 -34.99 -5.18 -3.19
C PRO A 391 -35.50 -3.72 -3.24
N LYS A 392 -36.55 -3.50 -4.02
CA LYS A 392 -37.09 -2.17 -4.32
C LYS A 392 -37.58 -1.43 -3.07
N GLY A 393 -37.32 -0.12 -3.01
CA GLY A 393 -37.79 0.77 -1.94
C GLY A 393 -36.90 0.82 -0.69
N ILE A 394 -36.03 -0.17 -0.48
CA ILE A 394 -35.24 -0.31 0.75
C ILE A 394 -34.21 0.81 0.91
N ILE A 395 -33.30 0.98 -0.06
CA ILE A 395 -32.24 2.00 0.01
C ILE A 395 -32.60 3.29 -0.76
N ASP A 396 -33.58 3.21 -1.66
CA ASP A 396 -33.95 4.19 -2.68
C ASP A 396 -34.01 5.63 -2.13
N ARG A 397 -34.70 5.82 -1.00
CA ARG A 397 -34.88 7.15 -0.36
C ARG A 397 -33.57 7.71 0.21
N GLU A 398 -32.69 6.88 0.76
CA GLU A 398 -31.41 7.34 1.31
C GLU A 398 -30.35 7.50 0.22
N ALA A 399 -30.36 6.62 -0.79
CA ALA A 399 -29.53 6.77 -1.99
C ALA A 399 -29.81 8.11 -2.69
N SER A 400 -31.09 8.48 -2.91
CA SER A 400 -31.45 9.79 -3.46
C SER A 400 -31.00 10.97 -2.58
N LYS A 401 -31.14 10.89 -1.24
CA LYS A 401 -30.59 11.91 -0.32
C LYS A 401 -29.07 12.03 -0.43
N ILE A 402 -28.36 10.90 -0.61
CA ILE A 402 -26.91 10.85 -0.75
C ILE A 402 -26.47 11.47 -2.07
N ILE A 403 -27.08 11.10 -3.21
CA ILE A 403 -26.78 11.69 -4.51
C ILE A 403 -27.07 13.19 -4.52
N ASN A 404 -28.18 13.65 -3.90
CA ASN A 404 -28.52 15.07 -3.71
C ASN A 404 -27.54 15.84 -2.79
N ARG A 405 -26.56 15.17 -2.18
CA ARG A 405 -25.49 15.77 -1.35
C ARG A 405 -24.10 15.66 -1.98
N VAL A 406 -23.97 15.03 -3.15
CA VAL A 406 -22.69 14.97 -3.89
C VAL A 406 -22.49 16.29 -4.63
N ILE A 407 -21.42 17.00 -4.29
CA ILE A 407 -20.99 18.22 -4.98
C ILE A 407 -19.92 17.85 -6.02
N TYR A 408 -20.06 18.42 -7.21
CA TYR A 408 -19.15 18.29 -8.34
C TYR A 408 -18.45 19.61 -8.66
N ARG A 409 -17.27 19.54 -9.26
CA ARG A 409 -16.79 20.57 -10.19
C ARG A 409 -17.55 20.36 -11.51
N PRO A 410 -18.29 21.35 -12.03
CA PRO A 410 -18.95 21.23 -13.33
C PRO A 410 -17.96 20.93 -14.46
N LYS A 411 -18.49 20.49 -15.60
CA LYS A 411 -17.78 20.61 -16.89
C LYS A 411 -17.62 22.10 -17.23
N TYR A 412 -16.51 22.49 -17.85
CA TYR A 412 -16.35 23.82 -18.45
C TYR A 412 -15.97 23.69 -19.93
N ILE A 413 -16.35 24.68 -20.73
CA ILE A 413 -15.91 24.88 -22.13
C ILE A 413 -15.56 26.36 -22.25
N ASP A 414 -14.35 26.67 -22.72
CA ASP A 414 -13.80 28.05 -22.85
C ASP A 414 -14.11 28.94 -21.62
N ALA A 415 -13.76 28.43 -20.44
CA ALA A 415 -13.99 29.03 -19.12
C ALA A 415 -15.46 29.22 -18.66
N GLU A 416 -16.46 28.81 -19.43
CA GLU A 416 -17.88 28.85 -19.04
C GLU A 416 -18.42 27.49 -18.55
N PRO A 417 -19.07 27.40 -17.38
CA PRO A 417 -19.59 26.16 -16.81
C PRO A 417 -20.79 25.61 -17.58
N GLN A 418 -20.77 24.32 -17.86
CA GLN A 418 -21.82 23.61 -18.59
C GLN A 418 -22.53 22.60 -17.68
N SER A 419 -23.86 22.49 -17.82
CA SER A 419 -24.59 21.36 -17.24
C SER A 419 -24.14 20.06 -17.89
N THR A 420 -24.25 18.94 -17.18
CA THR A 420 -23.99 17.60 -17.72
C THR A 420 -25.17 16.70 -17.41
N GLU A 421 -25.83 16.23 -18.47
CA GLU A 421 -27.06 15.43 -18.40
C GLU A 421 -26.77 13.93 -18.53
N GLY A 422 -27.67 13.10 -18.00
CA GLY A 422 -27.66 11.65 -18.19
C GLY A 422 -26.52 10.90 -17.49
N LEU A 423 -25.97 11.45 -16.40
CA LEU A 423 -25.01 10.72 -15.58
C LEU A 423 -25.73 9.57 -14.86
N SER A 424 -25.03 8.45 -14.68
CA SER A 424 -25.57 7.28 -13.99
C SER A 424 -24.63 6.73 -12.93
N ILE A 425 -25.20 6.06 -11.94
CA ILE A 425 -24.49 5.30 -10.92
C ILE A 425 -25.22 3.98 -10.66
N SER A 426 -24.47 2.89 -10.67
CA SER A 426 -24.91 1.59 -10.15
C SER A 426 -24.10 1.25 -8.91
N HIS A 427 -24.78 0.83 -7.85
CA HIS A 427 -24.19 0.52 -6.54
C HIS A 427 -24.69 -0.83 -6.04
N GLN A 428 -23.80 -1.59 -5.41
CA GLN A 428 -24.08 -2.91 -4.81
C GLN A 428 -23.98 -2.79 -3.29
N PHE A 429 -24.97 -3.34 -2.58
CA PHE A 429 -25.10 -3.24 -1.13
C PHE A 429 -25.68 -4.53 -0.52
N ASN A 430 -25.52 -4.68 0.79
CA ASN A 430 -26.02 -5.83 1.54
C ASN A 430 -27.22 -5.41 2.40
N VAL A 431 -28.38 -6.04 2.21
CA VAL A 431 -29.60 -5.79 2.99
C VAL A 431 -29.55 -6.58 4.29
N ARG A 432 -29.60 -5.92 5.46
CA ARG A 432 -29.70 -6.59 6.77
C ARG A 432 -31.11 -7.12 7.01
N LEU A 433 -31.25 -8.43 7.23
CA LEU A 433 -32.57 -9.04 7.44
C LEU A 433 -33.27 -8.53 8.71
N SER A 434 -32.53 -8.29 9.80
CA SER A 434 -33.02 -7.75 11.07
C SER A 434 -33.60 -6.33 10.99
N GLY A 435 -33.30 -5.58 9.92
CA GLY A 435 -33.86 -4.24 9.70
C GLY A 435 -35.28 -4.26 9.13
N ILE A 436 -35.63 -5.27 8.33
CA ILE A 436 -36.83 -5.29 7.49
C ILE A 436 -38.12 -5.41 8.32
N GLU A 437 -38.06 -6.08 9.47
CA GLU A 437 -39.20 -6.21 10.38
C GLU A 437 -39.51 -4.85 11.05
N ASN A 438 -38.48 -4.14 11.52
CA ASN A 438 -38.59 -2.86 12.24
C ASN A 438 -39.05 -1.67 11.36
N GLU A 439 -38.89 -1.73 10.03
CA GLU A 439 -39.39 -0.67 9.14
C GLU A 439 -40.87 -0.85 8.77
N LYS A 440 -41.39 -2.09 8.71
CA LYS A 440 -42.82 -2.34 8.45
C LYS A 440 -43.72 -1.81 9.56
N ASP A 441 -43.30 -1.97 10.82
CA ASP A 441 -44.07 -1.47 11.95
C ASP A 441 -44.21 0.08 11.89
N LYS A 442 -43.18 0.78 11.41
CA LYS A 442 -43.19 2.24 11.24
C LYS A 442 -44.12 2.75 10.15
N GLU A 443 -44.40 1.98 9.09
CA GLU A 443 -45.42 2.37 8.10
C GLU A 443 -46.85 2.16 8.62
N SER A 444 -47.05 1.26 9.58
CA SER A 444 -48.38 1.00 10.17
C SER A 444 -48.83 2.04 11.22
N GLY A 445 -47.88 2.75 11.85
CA GLY A 445 -48.10 3.60 13.03
C GLY A 445 -48.42 5.08 12.77
N SER A 446 -48.98 5.45 11.62
CA SER A 446 -49.17 6.85 11.21
C SER A 446 -50.55 7.45 11.54
N GLU A 447 -51.00 7.33 12.80
CA GLU A 447 -52.07 8.22 13.29
C GLU A 447 -51.53 9.65 13.50
N ILE A 448 -52.27 10.64 13.00
CA ILE A 448 -51.83 12.04 12.98
C ILE A 448 -52.17 12.69 14.33
N THR A 449 -51.14 12.92 15.14
CA THR A 449 -51.19 13.87 16.25
C THR A 449 -50.48 15.15 15.86
N GLU A 450 -51.21 16.28 15.82
CA GLU A 450 -50.63 17.60 15.61
C GLU A 450 -49.79 18.01 16.83
N GLU A 451 -48.49 18.25 16.66
CA GLU A 451 -47.67 18.91 17.68
C GLU A 451 -47.78 20.45 17.54
N PRO A 452 -47.79 21.23 18.65
CA PRO A 452 -47.96 22.68 18.60
C PRO A 452 -46.73 23.40 18.03
N LEU A 453 -46.90 24.67 17.64
CA LEU A 453 -45.76 25.52 17.25
C LEU A 453 -44.87 25.86 18.46
N ASP A 454 -43.55 25.70 18.30
CA ASP A 454 -42.56 26.20 19.24
C ASP A 454 -42.52 27.74 19.25
N GLU A 455 -42.55 28.33 20.45
CA GLU A 455 -42.17 29.72 20.70
C GLU A 455 -40.65 29.84 20.92
N PRO A 456 -40.03 31.00 20.63
CA PRO A 456 -38.56 31.13 20.64
C PRO A 456 -37.97 31.08 22.05
N LEU A 457 -36.97 30.22 22.25
CA LEU A 457 -36.23 30.08 23.51
C LEU A 457 -35.44 31.36 23.86
N GLU A 458 -35.68 31.90 25.05
CA GLU A 458 -34.88 32.99 25.62
C GLU A 458 -33.47 32.51 26.06
N ASN A 459 -32.55 33.47 26.16
CA ASN A 459 -31.11 33.24 26.37
C ASN A 459 -30.67 33.59 27.81
N PRO A 460 -30.37 32.61 28.68
CA PRO A 460 -29.91 32.87 30.04
C PRO A 460 -28.38 32.99 30.13
N ILE A 461 -27.88 34.21 30.32
CA ILE A 461 -26.49 34.45 30.77
C ILE A 461 -26.45 34.43 32.30
N GLY A 462 -25.46 33.74 32.87
CA GLY A 462 -25.09 33.78 34.29
C GLY A 462 -23.59 33.57 34.47
#